data_AF-A0A8B6D778-F1
#
_entry.id   AF-A0A8B6D778-F1
#
_cell.length_a   1.000
_cell.length_b   1.000
_cell.length_c   1.000
_cell.angle_alpha   90.00
_cell.angle_beta   90.00
_cell.angle_gamma   90.00
#
_symmetry.space_group_name_H-M   'P 1'
#
loop_
_entity.id
_entity.type
_entity.pdbx_description
1 polymer ?
#
loop_
_entity_poly.entity_id
_entity_poly.type
_entity_poly.pdbx_seq_one_letter_code
_entity_poly.pdbx_strand_id
1 'polypeptide(L)'
;MRKTKLEVHKLIYKEHCSRTSKLLFKCKTEYYSNKIAEVGRDQKKLLKLTNGLMGNTNDVVLPSHQSEIELSNRFGNFFLGKIETIGTNLCLVNESSAYENEEFKYDLKFEGQPLTYFTPASVQEHDQFKYVLGYGWINDLMLLQLRKPLKFGPTINKIDMDTDIGKNYTGELCTITGWGDTDVNLGKIFPDRLQVQTMPVVTDDYCGTVWNIPKKIMNNLICLQKNNTDSCLHDSGGPLVCNKKVVGILTTGGEPCNGKKPSIHTRTSANLNWIKGKMNTKNKKNKKDKKNKNNQKGKGKKNKKNNRN
;
A
#
# COMPACT_ATOMS: atom_id res chain seq x y z
N MET A 1 -30.43 -19.09 16.06
CA MET A 1 -29.84 -20.41 16.41
C MET A 1 -28.87 -20.22 17.58
N ARG A 2 -28.95 -21.08 18.61
CA ARG A 2 -28.09 -21.04 19.83
C ARG A 2 -26.61 -21.26 19.48
N LYS A 3 -25.71 -20.51 20.13
CA LYS A 3 -24.24 -20.68 20.06
C LYS A 3 -23.85 -22.04 20.66
N THR A 4 -23.61 -23.04 19.82
CA THR A 4 -22.99 -24.31 20.24
C THR A 4 -21.50 -24.27 19.93
N LYS A 5 -20.66 -24.74 20.87
CA LYS A 5 -19.18 -24.77 20.77
C LYS A 5 -18.63 -25.84 19.82
N LEU A 6 -19.49 -26.61 19.15
CA LEU A 6 -19.10 -27.70 18.26
C LEU A 6 -18.77 -27.18 16.85
N GLU A 7 -17.61 -27.58 16.32
CA GLU A 7 -17.09 -27.08 15.04
C GLU A 7 -17.98 -27.45 13.84
N VAL A 8 -18.67 -28.59 13.90
CA VAL A 8 -19.62 -29.04 12.88
C VAL A 8 -20.79 -28.05 12.69
N HIS A 9 -21.32 -27.48 13.78
CA HIS A 9 -22.42 -26.51 13.67
C HIS A 9 -21.96 -25.17 13.09
N LYS A 10 -20.70 -24.78 13.28
CA LYS A 10 -20.13 -23.58 12.64
C LYS A 10 -19.94 -23.79 11.14
N LEU A 11 -19.51 -24.98 10.72
CA LEU A 11 -19.37 -25.32 9.31
C LEU A 11 -20.73 -25.33 8.61
N ILE A 12 -21.74 -25.98 9.21
CA ILE A 12 -23.12 -25.97 8.72
C ILE A 12 -23.66 -24.54 8.63
N TYR A 13 -23.45 -23.71 9.66
CA TYR A 13 -23.86 -22.30 9.62
C TYR A 13 -23.18 -21.53 8.49
N LYS A 14 -21.86 -21.69 8.31
CA LYS A 14 -21.11 -21.05 7.21
C LYS A 14 -21.60 -21.50 5.85
N GLU A 15 -21.90 -22.78 5.68
CA GLU A 15 -22.44 -23.33 4.44
C GLU A 15 -23.83 -22.74 4.13
N HIS A 16 -24.71 -22.66 5.12
CA HIS A 16 -26.02 -22.00 4.98
C HIS A 16 -25.87 -20.51 4.64
N CYS A 17 -24.98 -19.78 5.31
CA CYS A 17 -24.72 -18.38 4.98
C CYS A 17 -24.18 -18.21 3.55
N SER A 18 -23.26 -19.08 3.12
CA SER A 18 -22.70 -19.07 1.77
C SER A 18 -23.77 -19.34 0.71
N ARG A 19 -24.62 -20.36 0.94
CA ARG A 19 -25.73 -20.70 0.06
C ARG A 19 -26.75 -19.57 -0.03
N THR A 20 -27.15 -18.99 1.10
CA THR A 20 -28.10 -17.86 1.13
C THR A 20 -27.51 -16.64 0.44
N SER A 21 -26.23 -16.32 0.66
CA SER A 21 -25.56 -15.21 -0.01
C SER A 21 -25.50 -15.39 -1.53
N LYS A 22 -25.17 -16.61 -2.00
CA LYS A 22 -25.19 -16.95 -3.44
C LYS A 22 -26.57 -16.80 -4.06
N LEU A 23 -27.60 -17.30 -3.37
CA LEU A 23 -29.00 -17.14 -3.81
C LEU A 23 -29.39 -15.67 -3.87
N LEU A 24 -29.05 -14.90 -2.84
CA LEU A 24 -29.36 -13.48 -2.77
C LEU A 24 -28.65 -12.69 -3.89
N PHE A 25 -27.39 -13.00 -4.16
CA PHE A 25 -26.63 -12.41 -5.26
C PHE A 25 -27.24 -12.75 -6.61
N LYS A 26 -27.60 -14.01 -6.85
CA LYS A 26 -28.25 -14.44 -8.08
C LYS A 26 -29.59 -13.73 -8.28
N CYS A 27 -30.46 -13.72 -7.27
CA CYS A 27 -31.76 -13.06 -7.34
C CYS A 27 -31.62 -11.54 -7.55
N LYS A 28 -30.66 -10.88 -6.88
CA LYS A 28 -30.40 -9.44 -7.09
C LYS A 28 -29.90 -9.16 -8.50
N THR A 29 -28.96 -9.96 -9.00
CA THR A 29 -28.41 -9.81 -10.35
C THR A 29 -29.51 -9.97 -11.39
N GLU A 30 -30.35 -10.99 -11.25
CA GLU A 30 -31.48 -11.26 -12.14
C GLU A 30 -32.53 -10.14 -12.07
N TYR A 31 -32.92 -9.71 -10.86
CA TYR A 31 -33.86 -8.61 -10.65
C TYR A 31 -33.39 -7.31 -11.30
N TYR A 32 -32.14 -6.90 -11.08
CA TYR A 32 -31.62 -5.66 -11.65
C TYR A 32 -31.36 -5.76 -13.15
N SER A 33 -30.93 -6.92 -13.65
CA SER A 33 -30.78 -7.14 -15.09
C SER A 33 -32.13 -7.04 -15.80
N ASN A 34 -33.19 -7.62 -15.23
CA ASN A 34 -34.55 -7.51 -15.75
C ASN A 34 -35.07 -6.07 -15.67
N LYS A 35 -34.82 -5.36 -14.56
CA LYS A 35 -35.20 -3.93 -14.43
C LYS A 35 -34.49 -3.05 -15.46
N ILE A 36 -33.22 -3.30 -15.75
CA ILE A 36 -32.48 -2.57 -16.79
C ILE A 36 -33.03 -2.91 -18.18
N ALA A 37 -33.35 -4.18 -18.45
CA ALA A 37 -33.97 -4.61 -19.70
C ALA A 37 -35.36 -3.98 -19.92
N GLU A 38 -36.19 -3.89 -18.87
CA GLU A 38 -37.50 -3.21 -18.88
C GLU A 38 -37.39 -1.70 -19.19
N VAL A 39 -36.32 -1.05 -18.74
CA VAL A 39 -36.05 0.38 -18.99
C VAL A 39 -35.60 0.61 -20.44
N GLY A 40 -34.89 -0.35 -21.04
CA GLY A 40 -34.42 -0.27 -22.42
C GLY A 40 -33.48 0.92 -22.66
N ARG A 41 -33.74 1.72 -23.69
CA ARG A 41 -32.96 2.95 -24.01
C ARG A 41 -33.61 4.25 -23.52
N ASP A 42 -34.64 4.18 -22.67
CA ASP A 42 -35.34 5.35 -22.15
C ASP A 42 -34.53 6.02 -21.02
N GLN A 43 -33.85 7.11 -21.37
CA GLN A 43 -32.95 7.84 -20.48
C GLN A 43 -33.66 8.43 -19.25
N LYS A 44 -34.96 8.77 -19.34
CA LYS A 44 -35.74 9.31 -18.21
C LYS A 44 -36.08 8.22 -17.20
N LYS A 45 -36.46 7.03 -17.69
CA LYS A 45 -36.72 5.87 -16.83
C LYS A 45 -35.45 5.34 -16.16
N LEU A 46 -34.32 5.39 -16.88
CA LEU A 46 -33.01 5.02 -16.31
C LEU A 46 -32.62 5.96 -15.16
N LEU A 47 -32.74 7.27 -15.36
CA LEU A 47 -32.46 8.26 -14.32
C LEU A 47 -33.37 8.07 -13.09
N LYS A 48 -34.65 7.78 -13.30
CA LYS A 48 -35.60 7.51 -12.21
C LYS A 48 -35.26 6.23 -11.43
N LEU A 49 -34.83 5.17 -12.13
CA LEU A 49 -34.35 3.94 -11.51
C LEU A 49 -33.08 4.22 -10.68
N THR A 50 -32.11 4.95 -11.22
CA THR A 50 -30.88 5.33 -10.50
C THR A 50 -31.18 6.16 -9.25
N ASN A 51 -32.06 7.17 -9.34
CA ASN A 51 -32.45 7.99 -8.20
C ASN A 51 -33.15 7.16 -7.11
N GLY A 52 -34.02 6.23 -7.50
CA GLY A 52 -34.66 5.29 -6.55
C GLY A 52 -33.65 4.37 -5.86
N LEU A 53 -32.63 3.90 -6.58
CA LEU A 53 -31.56 3.06 -6.01
C LEU A 53 -30.61 3.83 -5.09
N MET A 54 -30.38 5.11 -5.36
CA MET A 54 -29.57 5.99 -4.51
C MET A 54 -30.34 6.53 -3.29
N GLY A 55 -31.61 6.17 -3.12
CA GLY A 55 -32.43 6.65 -2.00
C GLY A 55 -32.85 8.12 -2.15
N ASN A 56 -32.70 8.71 -3.34
CA ASN A 56 -33.22 10.05 -3.63
C ASN A 56 -34.71 9.94 -3.93
N THR A 57 -35.52 9.90 -2.86
CA THR A 57 -36.96 10.12 -2.95
C THR A 57 -37.20 11.57 -3.36
N ASN A 58 -38.00 11.78 -4.41
CA ASN A 58 -38.27 13.07 -5.06
C ASN A 58 -39.06 14.06 -4.17
N ASP A 59 -38.49 14.48 -3.05
CA ASP A 59 -38.91 15.69 -2.35
C ASP A 59 -37.65 16.49 -2.01
N VAL A 60 -37.09 17.16 -3.02
CA VAL A 60 -36.18 18.27 -2.76
C VAL A 60 -37.06 19.41 -2.24
N VAL A 61 -37.33 19.41 -0.93
CA VAL A 61 -38.01 20.50 -0.26
C VAL A 61 -37.02 21.66 -0.19
N LEU A 62 -37.07 22.54 -1.18
CA LEU A 62 -36.33 23.79 -1.13
C LEU A 62 -36.91 24.66 0.00
N PRO A 63 -36.07 25.40 0.75
CA PRO A 63 -36.56 26.35 1.74
C PRO A 63 -37.53 27.35 1.10
N SER A 64 -38.49 27.85 1.87
CA SER A 64 -39.35 28.94 1.39
C SER A 64 -38.48 30.15 1.02
N HIS A 65 -38.81 30.75 -0.12
CA HIS A 65 -38.07 31.86 -0.71
C HIS A 65 -39.04 32.76 -1.46
N GLN A 66 -38.72 34.06 -1.55
CA GLN A 66 -39.56 35.04 -2.24
C GLN A 66 -39.23 35.13 -3.74
N SER A 67 -38.03 34.71 -4.15
CA SER A 67 -37.63 34.61 -5.56
C SER A 67 -36.50 33.60 -5.79
N GLU A 68 -36.38 33.09 -7.01
CA GLU A 68 -35.31 32.16 -7.42
C GLU A 68 -33.91 32.77 -7.26
N ILE A 69 -33.80 34.09 -7.43
CA ILE A 69 -32.58 34.87 -7.26
C ILE A 69 -32.18 34.89 -5.77
N GLU A 70 -33.13 35.13 -4.88
CA GLU A 70 -32.89 35.10 -3.43
C GLU A 70 -32.43 33.71 -2.97
N LEU A 71 -33.08 32.65 -3.45
CA LEU A 71 -32.69 31.28 -3.13
C LEU A 71 -31.27 30.98 -3.62
N SER A 72 -30.95 31.37 -4.86
CA SER A 72 -29.62 31.18 -5.44
C SER A 72 -28.54 31.94 -4.66
N ASN A 73 -28.83 33.18 -4.26
CA ASN A 73 -27.94 33.99 -3.44
C ASN A 73 -27.75 33.40 -2.03
N ARG A 74 -28.83 32.89 -1.41
CA ARG A 74 -28.76 32.20 -0.11
C ARG A 74 -27.92 30.93 -0.18
N PHE A 75 -28.08 30.13 -1.23
CA PHE A 75 -27.21 28.97 -1.46
C PHE A 75 -25.75 29.39 -1.65
N GLY A 76 -25.49 30.40 -2.49
CA GLY A 76 -24.15 30.93 -2.69
C GLY A 76 -23.49 31.38 -1.38
N ASN A 77 -24.20 32.18 -0.58
CA ASN A 77 -23.72 32.68 0.71
C ASN A 77 -23.50 31.57 1.73
N PHE A 78 -24.36 30.54 1.76
CA PHE A 78 -24.16 29.38 2.61
C PHE A 78 -22.84 28.66 2.31
N PHE A 79 -22.54 28.43 1.02
CA PHE A 79 -21.28 27.77 0.64
C PHE A 79 -20.06 28.66 0.90
N LEU A 80 -20.15 29.96 0.64
CA LEU A 80 -19.09 30.91 0.95
C LEU A 80 -18.79 30.98 2.45
N GLY A 81 -19.82 31.08 3.30
CA GLY A 81 -19.65 31.08 4.75
C GLY A 81 -19.08 29.76 5.29
N LYS A 82 -19.43 28.63 4.65
CA LYS A 82 -18.86 27.33 4.99
C LYS A 82 -17.37 27.25 4.64
N ILE A 83 -16.96 27.81 3.50
CA ILE A 83 -15.54 27.92 3.10
C ILE A 83 -14.77 28.79 4.09
N GLU A 84 -15.33 29.93 4.49
CA GLU A 84 -14.73 30.84 5.47
C GLU A 84 -14.56 30.18 6.84
N THR A 85 -15.61 29.49 7.32
CA THR A 85 -15.58 28.72 8.58
C THR A 85 -14.56 27.59 8.56
N ILE A 86 -14.39 26.93 7.42
CA ILE A 86 -13.33 25.92 7.24
C ILE A 86 -11.95 26.59 7.30
N GLY A 87 -11.78 27.74 6.64
CA GLY A 87 -10.53 28.51 6.65
C GLY A 87 -10.11 28.96 8.06
N THR A 88 -11.05 29.48 8.86
CA THR A 88 -10.78 29.92 10.23
C THR A 88 -10.47 28.75 11.16
N ASN A 89 -11.22 27.64 11.07
CA ASN A 89 -10.94 26.43 11.86
C ASN A 89 -9.58 25.80 11.50
N LEU A 90 -9.17 25.82 10.23
CA LEU A 90 -7.84 25.37 9.82
C LEU A 90 -6.72 26.25 10.40
N CYS A 91 -6.96 27.55 10.53
CA CYS A 91 -5.99 28.49 11.12
C CYS A 91 -5.84 28.24 12.64
N LEU A 92 -6.94 27.98 13.35
CA LEU A 92 -6.94 27.68 14.79
C LEU A 92 -6.27 26.34 15.14
N VAL A 93 -6.35 25.35 14.25
CA VAL A 93 -5.69 24.05 14.43
C VAL A 93 -4.16 24.15 14.30
N ASN A 94 -3.64 25.14 13.57
CA ASN A 94 -2.19 25.30 13.36
C ASN A 94 -1.44 25.91 14.56
N GLU A 95 -2.12 26.53 15.53
CA GLU A 95 -1.48 27.12 16.72
C GLU A 95 -1.48 26.19 17.95
N SER A 96 -2.24 25.09 17.90
CA SER A 96 -2.48 24.23 19.07
C SER A 96 -2.42 22.74 18.71
N SER A 97 -1.22 22.17 18.56
CA SER A 97 -0.93 20.81 19.07
C SER A 97 0.50 20.38 18.72
N ALA A 98 1.36 20.45 19.74
CA ALA A 98 2.48 19.54 19.88
C ALA A 98 1.95 18.20 20.42
N TYR A 99 2.41 17.11 19.81
CA TYR A 99 2.28 15.69 20.20
C TYR A 99 0.90 15.01 20.07
N GLU A 100 1.00 13.77 19.57
CA GLU A 100 0.03 12.67 19.44
C GLU A 100 -0.84 12.59 18.17
N ASN A 101 -0.66 11.44 17.50
CA ASN A 101 -1.46 10.84 16.45
C ASN A 101 -1.55 11.65 15.15
N GLU A 102 -0.51 11.54 14.32
CA GLU A 102 -0.64 11.77 12.87
C GLU A 102 -1.59 10.71 12.29
N GLU A 103 -2.88 10.95 12.41
CA GLU A 103 -3.87 10.44 11.47
C GLU A 103 -3.42 10.91 10.08
N PHE A 104 -3.15 9.99 9.16
CA PHE A 104 -2.79 10.31 7.78
C PHE A 104 -3.96 11.06 7.12
N LYS A 105 -4.02 12.38 7.30
CA LYS A 105 -5.08 13.27 6.83
C LYS A 105 -4.94 13.65 5.34
N TYR A 106 -4.31 12.77 4.56
CA TYR A 106 -4.18 12.96 3.13
C TYR A 106 -4.57 11.66 2.46
N ASP A 107 -5.78 11.65 1.93
CA ASP A 107 -6.10 10.83 0.77
C ASP A 107 -5.21 11.37 -0.36
N LEU A 108 -3.94 10.94 -0.37
CA LEU A 108 -2.96 11.31 -1.40
C LEU A 108 -3.40 10.63 -2.68
N LYS A 109 -4.36 11.24 -3.36
CA LYS A 109 -4.71 10.88 -4.71
C LYS A 109 -3.48 11.18 -5.55
N PHE A 110 -2.81 10.13 -6.01
CA PHE A 110 -1.69 10.28 -6.92
C PHE A 110 -2.21 10.92 -8.21
N GLU A 111 -1.93 12.21 -8.42
CA GLU A 111 -2.35 12.97 -9.60
C GLU A 111 -1.42 12.72 -10.82
N GLY A 112 -0.36 11.92 -10.64
CA GLY A 112 0.51 11.51 -11.73
C GLY A 112 -0.11 10.39 -12.57
N GLN A 113 0.44 10.16 -13.77
CA GLN A 113 0.11 8.94 -14.51
C GLN A 113 0.77 7.73 -13.83
N PRO A 114 0.01 6.66 -13.55
CA PRO A 114 0.58 5.43 -13.02
C PRO A 114 1.70 4.93 -13.93
N LEU A 115 2.84 4.58 -13.34
CA LEU A 115 3.91 3.91 -14.07
C LEU A 115 3.45 2.50 -14.42
N THR A 116 3.10 2.27 -15.68
CA THR A 116 2.76 0.93 -16.18
C THR A 116 4.01 0.07 -16.38
N TYR A 117 5.16 0.71 -16.64
CA TYR A 117 6.45 0.06 -16.78
C TYR A 117 7.55 0.86 -16.08
N PHE A 118 8.40 0.15 -15.34
CA PHE A 118 9.59 0.72 -14.71
C PHE A 118 10.84 0.03 -15.25
N THR A 119 11.73 0.79 -15.90
CA THR A 119 13.01 0.25 -16.38
C THR A 119 14.18 0.85 -15.58
N PRO A 120 14.77 0.09 -14.64
CA PRO A 120 15.89 0.57 -13.85
C PRO A 120 17.15 0.81 -14.71
N ALA A 121 18.09 1.59 -14.18
CA ALA A 121 19.45 1.71 -14.71
C ALA A 121 20.24 0.42 -14.49
N SER A 122 19.98 -0.27 -13.39
CA SER A 122 20.54 -1.59 -13.11
C SER A 122 19.75 -2.29 -12.02
N VAL A 123 19.79 -3.61 -12.09
CA VAL A 123 19.18 -4.54 -11.13
C VAL A 123 20.30 -5.29 -10.43
N GLN A 124 20.21 -5.47 -9.11
CA GLN A 124 21.12 -6.32 -8.33
C GLN A 124 20.27 -7.21 -7.43
N GLU A 125 20.14 -8.47 -7.81
CA GLU A 125 19.53 -9.51 -6.98
C GLU A 125 20.55 -9.99 -5.92
N HIS A 126 20.06 -10.41 -4.76
CA HIS A 126 20.91 -10.92 -3.70
C HIS A 126 21.72 -12.14 -4.18
N ASP A 127 23.04 -12.13 -3.96
CA ASP A 127 23.94 -13.17 -4.50
C ASP A 127 23.68 -14.56 -3.91
N GLN A 128 23.00 -14.61 -2.76
CA GLN A 128 22.58 -15.83 -2.07
C GLN A 128 21.06 -16.00 -2.05
N PHE A 129 20.33 -15.34 -2.95
CA PHE A 129 18.90 -15.60 -3.15
C PHE A 129 18.68 -17.05 -3.58
N LYS A 130 17.75 -17.74 -2.92
CA LYS A 130 17.36 -19.10 -3.30
C LYS A 130 16.02 -19.50 -2.69
N TYR A 131 15.33 -20.41 -3.37
CA TYR A 131 14.24 -21.18 -2.78
C TYR A 131 14.78 -22.45 -2.12
N VAL A 132 14.34 -22.73 -0.89
CA VAL A 132 14.63 -24.01 -0.23
C VAL A 132 13.32 -24.75 0.02
N LEU A 133 13.22 -25.95 -0.55
CA LEU A 133 12.04 -26.80 -0.42
C LEU A 133 11.75 -27.04 1.08
N GLY A 134 10.52 -26.73 1.49
CA GLY A 134 10.07 -26.85 2.88
C GLY A 134 10.32 -25.63 3.77
N TYR A 135 11.16 -24.66 3.36
CA TYR A 135 11.46 -23.45 4.13
C TYR A 135 11.09 -22.14 3.43
N GLY A 136 10.95 -22.14 2.10
CA GLY A 136 10.57 -20.97 1.31
C GLY A 136 11.76 -20.19 0.75
N TRP A 137 11.53 -18.91 0.44
CA TRP A 137 12.54 -18.01 -0.12
C TRP A 137 13.50 -17.49 0.95
N ILE A 138 14.80 -17.51 0.64
CA ILE A 138 15.86 -17.02 1.51
C ILE A 138 16.58 -15.88 0.80
N ASN A 139 16.85 -14.81 1.54
CA ASN A 139 17.46 -13.57 1.04
C ASN A 139 16.68 -12.99 -0.15
N ASP A 140 15.34 -13.03 -0.06
CA ASP A 140 14.44 -12.44 -1.04
C ASP A 140 14.53 -10.91 -0.97
N LEU A 141 15.50 -10.37 -1.70
CA LEU A 141 15.93 -8.98 -1.66
C LEU A 141 16.57 -8.60 -3.00
N MET A 142 16.22 -7.41 -3.50
CA MET A 142 16.78 -6.85 -4.74
C MET A 142 16.97 -5.34 -4.61
N LEU A 143 18.03 -4.81 -5.24
CA LEU A 143 18.26 -3.38 -5.37
C LEU A 143 18.01 -2.91 -6.80
N LEU A 144 17.14 -1.91 -6.93
CA LEU A 144 16.82 -1.24 -8.19
C LEU A 144 17.43 0.15 -8.22
N GLN A 145 18.29 0.41 -9.19
CA GLN A 145 18.86 1.75 -9.38
C GLN A 145 18.03 2.55 -10.36
N LEU A 146 17.61 3.76 -9.97
CA LEU A 146 16.92 4.68 -10.86
C LEU A 146 17.85 5.23 -11.95
N ARG A 147 17.31 5.44 -13.17
CA ARG A 147 18.03 6.09 -14.29
C ARG A 147 18.30 7.57 -14.02
N LYS A 148 17.38 8.24 -13.34
CA LYS A 148 17.48 9.63 -12.92
C LYS A 148 17.22 9.71 -11.41
N PRO A 149 17.95 10.56 -10.67
CA PRO A 149 17.66 10.79 -9.26
C PRO A 149 16.23 11.31 -9.07
N LEU A 150 15.59 10.93 -7.97
CA LEU A 150 14.31 11.52 -7.56
C LEU A 150 14.51 12.96 -7.11
N LYS A 151 13.48 13.78 -7.32
CA LYS A 151 13.33 15.07 -6.64
C LYS A 151 12.47 14.83 -5.42
N PHE A 152 13.02 15.09 -4.24
CA PHE A 152 12.26 14.97 -3.01
C PHE A 152 11.31 16.17 -2.84
N GLY A 153 10.19 15.93 -2.17
CA GLY A 153 9.14 16.91 -1.94
C GLY A 153 8.04 16.34 -1.04
N PRO A 154 6.89 17.01 -0.95
CA PRO A 154 5.81 16.59 -0.05
C PRO A 154 5.27 15.17 -0.31
N THR A 155 5.30 14.72 -1.57
CA THR A 155 4.77 13.40 -1.98
C THR A 155 5.85 12.34 -2.23
N ILE A 156 7.12 12.73 -2.25
CA ILE A 156 8.26 11.83 -2.51
C ILE A 156 9.34 12.10 -1.47
N ASN A 157 9.56 11.13 -0.59
CA ASN A 157 10.64 11.18 0.39
C ASN A 157 11.31 9.81 0.56
N LYS A 158 12.50 9.81 1.17
CA LYS A 158 13.20 8.60 1.56
C LYS A 158 12.78 8.17 2.96
N ILE A 159 12.84 6.88 3.23
CA ILE A 159 12.76 6.31 4.57
C ILE A 159 14.10 5.67 4.92
N ASP A 160 14.52 5.81 6.17
CA ASP A 160 15.76 5.19 6.62
C ASP A 160 15.55 3.69 6.83
N MET A 161 16.59 2.91 6.55
CA MET A 161 16.62 1.48 6.81
C MET A 161 17.21 1.25 8.20
N ASP A 162 16.75 0.20 8.88
CA ASP A 162 17.40 -0.20 10.11
C ASP A 162 18.85 -0.67 9.86
N THR A 163 19.72 -0.27 10.77
CA THR A 163 21.15 -0.58 10.73
C THR A 163 21.61 -1.39 11.93
N ASP A 164 20.74 -1.65 12.90
CA ASP A 164 21.05 -2.45 14.07
C ASP A 164 20.80 -3.94 13.78
N ILE A 165 21.88 -4.70 13.61
CA ILE A 165 21.83 -6.12 13.27
C ILE A 165 21.30 -6.96 14.45
N GLY A 166 21.49 -6.48 15.68
CA GLY A 166 21.13 -7.20 16.91
C GLY A 166 19.78 -6.81 17.50
N LYS A 167 19.11 -5.78 16.95
CA LYS A 167 17.87 -5.28 17.53
C LYS A 167 16.75 -6.32 17.47
N ASN A 168 16.16 -6.57 18.63
CA ASN A 168 14.96 -7.38 18.75
C ASN A 168 13.72 -6.48 18.66
N TYR A 169 12.84 -6.78 17.72
CA TYR A 169 11.58 -6.06 17.49
C TYR A 169 10.37 -6.76 18.11
N THR A 170 10.53 -7.91 18.76
CA THR A 170 9.43 -8.69 19.34
C THR A 170 8.50 -7.81 20.16
N GLY A 171 7.21 -7.84 19.85
CA GLY A 171 6.18 -7.05 20.51
C GLY A 171 6.07 -5.59 20.07
N GLU A 172 7.07 -5.05 19.35
CA GLU A 172 6.97 -3.71 18.74
C GLU A 172 5.87 -3.72 17.67
N LEU A 173 5.05 -2.66 17.67
CA LEU A 173 4.07 -2.42 16.62
C LEU A 173 4.76 -1.88 15.38
N CYS A 174 4.54 -2.56 14.27
CA CYS A 174 5.12 -2.23 12.99
C CYS A 174 4.03 -2.15 11.93
N THR A 175 4.26 -1.31 10.95
CA THR A 175 3.30 -0.94 9.93
C THR A 175 3.71 -1.51 8.58
N ILE A 176 2.74 -2.10 7.89
CA ILE A 176 2.80 -2.46 6.48
C ILE A 176 1.83 -1.59 5.71
N THR A 177 2.18 -1.28 4.46
CA THR A 177 1.38 -0.42 3.59
C THR A 177 1.35 -1.00 2.19
N GLY A 178 0.19 -0.97 1.54
CA GLY A 178 0.07 -1.52 0.18
C GLY A 178 -1.33 -1.39 -0.42
N TRP A 179 -1.48 -1.92 -1.63
CA TRP A 179 -2.74 -1.98 -2.39
C TRP A 179 -3.14 -3.43 -2.67
N GLY A 180 -2.67 -4.37 -1.87
CA GLY A 180 -2.96 -5.79 -1.99
C GLY A 180 -4.44 -6.10 -1.79
N ASP A 181 -4.80 -7.33 -2.14
CA ASP A 181 -6.18 -7.82 -2.08
C ASP A 181 -6.77 -7.68 -0.66
N THR A 182 -7.88 -6.98 -0.53
CA THR A 182 -8.54 -6.73 0.77
C THR A 182 -9.64 -7.73 1.11
N ASP A 183 -10.07 -8.57 0.16
CA ASP A 183 -11.18 -9.49 0.38
C ASP A 183 -10.93 -10.91 -0.16
N VAL A 184 -10.73 -11.83 0.77
CA VAL A 184 -10.46 -13.25 0.53
C VAL A 184 -11.66 -14.05 -0.01
N ASN A 185 -12.87 -13.49 0.03
CA ASN A 185 -14.13 -14.20 -0.23
C ASN A 185 -14.91 -13.66 -1.44
N LEU A 186 -14.67 -12.43 -1.89
CA LEU A 186 -15.45 -11.78 -2.96
C LEU A 186 -14.73 -11.69 -4.32
N GLY A 187 -13.52 -12.25 -4.44
CA GLY A 187 -12.75 -12.27 -5.67
C GLY A 187 -11.93 -10.98 -5.84
N LYS A 188 -10.62 -11.07 -5.59
CA LYS A 188 -9.57 -10.07 -5.86
C LYS A 188 -10.07 -8.62 -5.94
N ILE A 189 -10.32 -8.01 -4.78
CA ILE A 189 -10.69 -6.59 -4.71
C ILE A 189 -9.45 -5.80 -4.31
N PHE A 190 -8.92 -5.03 -5.26
CA PHE A 190 -7.80 -4.12 -5.05
C PHE A 190 -8.35 -2.74 -4.68
N PRO A 191 -7.94 -2.17 -3.54
CA PRO A 191 -8.38 -0.86 -3.12
C PRO A 191 -7.76 0.23 -4.01
N ASP A 192 -8.51 1.30 -4.29
CA ASP A 192 -7.96 2.47 -4.99
C ASP A 192 -7.06 3.34 -4.07
N ARG A 193 -7.25 3.20 -2.75
CA ARG A 193 -6.51 3.92 -1.71
C ARG A 193 -5.46 3.02 -1.08
N LEU A 194 -4.31 3.61 -0.74
CA LEU A 194 -3.27 2.91 0.01
C LEU A 194 -3.85 2.42 1.34
N GLN A 195 -3.69 1.13 1.62
CA GLN A 195 -4.07 0.52 2.87
C GLN A 195 -2.88 0.53 3.84
N VAL A 196 -3.20 0.59 5.13
CA VAL A 196 -2.22 0.63 6.21
C VAL A 196 -2.68 -0.32 7.30
N GLN A 197 -1.78 -1.19 7.76
CA GLN A 197 -2.05 -2.09 8.87
C GLN A 197 -0.89 -2.09 9.84
N THR A 198 -1.19 -1.97 11.14
CA THR A 198 -0.20 -2.00 12.22
C THR A 198 -0.42 -3.23 13.09
N MET A 199 0.62 -4.03 13.28
CA MET A 199 0.59 -5.29 14.01
C MET A 199 1.91 -5.53 14.76
N PRO A 200 1.93 -6.36 15.81
CA PRO A 200 3.15 -6.62 16.57
C PRO A 200 4.04 -7.64 15.85
N VAL A 201 5.36 -7.48 15.97
CA VAL A 201 6.33 -8.50 15.57
C VAL A 201 6.28 -9.68 16.54
N VAL A 202 6.35 -10.91 16.00
CA VAL A 202 6.38 -12.14 16.80
C VAL A 202 7.81 -12.61 17.05
N THR A 203 7.99 -13.53 17.99
CA THR A 203 9.31 -14.12 18.25
C THR A 203 9.78 -14.97 17.07
N ASP A 204 11.10 -14.96 16.84
CA ASP A 204 11.78 -15.79 15.86
C ASP A 204 11.50 -17.30 16.08
N ASP A 205 11.46 -17.75 17.34
CA ASP A 205 11.22 -19.15 17.69
C ASP A 205 9.77 -19.57 17.39
N TYR A 206 8.78 -18.71 17.66
CA TYR A 206 7.38 -18.97 17.30
C TYR A 206 7.22 -19.01 15.78
N CYS A 207 7.76 -18.01 15.07
CA CYS A 207 7.65 -17.97 13.62
C CYS A 207 8.34 -19.19 12.97
N GLY A 208 9.53 -19.54 13.44
CA GLY A 208 10.27 -20.72 13.00
C GLY A 208 9.49 -22.00 13.22
N THR A 209 8.82 -22.15 14.35
CA THR A 209 8.00 -23.34 14.64
C THR A 209 6.78 -23.41 13.71
N VAL A 210 6.04 -22.31 13.54
CA VAL A 210 4.81 -22.26 12.72
C VAL A 210 5.07 -22.53 11.23
N TRP A 211 6.25 -22.12 10.77
CA TRP A 211 6.69 -22.29 9.38
C TRP A 211 7.65 -23.45 9.16
N ASN A 212 8.00 -24.19 10.22
CA ASN A 212 9.02 -25.23 10.20
C ASN A 212 10.38 -24.72 9.65
N ILE A 213 10.76 -23.49 9.98
CA ILE A 213 12.00 -22.83 9.54
C ILE A 213 13.07 -22.94 10.65
N PRO A 214 14.25 -23.50 10.34
CA PRO A 214 15.38 -23.56 11.28
C PRO A 214 15.81 -22.16 11.76
N LYS A 215 16.24 -22.09 13.03
CA LYS A 215 16.72 -20.85 13.66
C LYS A 215 17.80 -20.11 12.85
N LYS A 216 18.70 -20.85 12.19
CA LYS A 216 19.74 -20.27 11.32
C LYS A 216 19.17 -19.47 10.14
N ILE A 217 18.04 -19.91 9.59
CA ILE A 217 17.36 -19.19 8.50
C ILE A 217 16.58 -18.00 9.07
N MET A 218 15.94 -18.19 10.23
CA MET A 218 15.17 -17.14 10.91
C MET A 218 15.99 -15.89 11.23
N ASN A 219 17.31 -16.00 11.43
CA ASN A 219 18.21 -14.85 11.58
C ASN A 219 18.14 -13.84 10.41
N ASN A 220 17.72 -14.27 9.22
CA ASN A 220 17.56 -13.42 8.03
C ASN A 220 16.10 -12.98 7.79
N LEU A 221 15.17 -13.39 8.66
CA LEU A 221 13.74 -13.16 8.51
C LEU A 221 13.21 -12.38 9.72
N ILE A 222 12.08 -11.72 9.55
CA ILE A 222 11.33 -11.10 10.64
C ILE A 222 9.85 -11.35 10.35
N CYS A 223 9.09 -11.67 11.39
CA CYS A 223 7.71 -12.09 11.23
C CYS A 223 6.75 -11.15 11.93
N LEU A 224 5.67 -10.81 11.24
CA LEU A 224 4.63 -9.95 11.76
C LEU A 224 3.42 -10.80 12.14
N GLN A 225 2.85 -10.57 13.31
CA GLN A 225 1.67 -11.29 13.75
C GLN A 225 0.53 -10.99 12.78
N LYS A 226 0.00 -12.04 12.18
CA LYS A 226 -1.21 -11.95 11.36
C LYS A 226 -2.44 -11.85 12.25
N ASN A 227 -3.23 -10.80 12.06
CA ASN A 227 -4.63 -10.73 12.50
C ASN A 227 -5.54 -11.08 11.31
N ASN A 228 -6.87 -11.20 11.52
CA ASN A 228 -7.84 -11.58 10.49
C ASN A 228 -7.95 -10.60 9.27
N THR A 229 -6.99 -9.67 9.10
CA THR A 229 -6.96 -8.56 8.13
C THR A 229 -5.55 -8.27 7.57
N ASP A 230 -4.58 -9.17 7.72
CA ASP A 230 -3.17 -8.93 7.31
C ASP A 230 -2.96 -8.92 5.78
N SER A 231 -1.83 -8.33 5.35
CA SER A 231 -1.40 -8.21 3.96
C SER A 231 -1.50 -9.51 3.18
N CYS A 232 -1.94 -9.33 1.95
CA CYS A 232 -2.43 -10.35 1.07
C CYS A 232 -1.65 -10.39 -0.23
N LEU A 233 -2.17 -11.16 -1.20
CA LEU A 233 -1.68 -11.18 -2.57
C LEU A 233 -1.44 -9.75 -3.10
N HIS A 234 -0.33 -9.56 -3.83
CA HIS A 234 0.06 -8.37 -4.61
C HIS A 234 0.79 -7.22 -3.88
N ASP A 235 1.09 -7.34 -2.58
CA ASP A 235 2.00 -6.42 -1.87
C ASP A 235 3.42 -6.98 -1.65
N SER A 236 3.75 -8.13 -2.26
CA SER A 236 5.11 -8.72 -2.18
C SER A 236 6.18 -7.71 -2.58
N GLY A 237 7.23 -7.59 -1.76
CA GLY A 237 8.24 -6.55 -1.86
C GLY A 237 7.92 -5.25 -1.11
N GLY A 238 6.73 -5.14 -0.51
CA GLY A 238 6.32 -4.00 0.31
C GLY A 238 7.11 -3.86 1.61
N PRO A 239 7.21 -2.64 2.17
CA PRO A 239 8.02 -2.39 3.36
C PRO A 239 7.30 -2.81 4.66
N LEU A 240 8.08 -3.34 5.60
CA LEU A 240 7.72 -3.39 7.01
C LEU A 240 8.46 -2.28 7.76
N VAL A 241 7.71 -1.38 8.37
CA VAL A 241 8.24 -0.19 9.04
C VAL A 241 7.99 -0.25 10.53
N CYS A 242 9.05 -0.21 11.33
CA CYS A 242 8.97 -0.05 12.79
C CYS A 242 9.70 1.23 13.16
N ASN A 243 9.12 2.06 14.02
CA ASN A 243 9.80 3.27 14.52
C ASN A 243 10.41 4.14 13.41
N LYS A 244 9.65 4.37 12.33
CA LYS A 244 10.04 5.15 11.13
C LYS A 244 11.25 4.59 10.37
N LYS A 245 11.60 3.32 10.57
CA LYS A 245 12.67 2.62 9.83
C LYS A 245 12.17 1.38 9.14
N VAL A 246 12.69 1.09 7.95
CA VAL A 246 12.41 -0.17 7.25
C VAL A 246 13.21 -1.29 7.88
N VAL A 247 12.51 -2.24 8.49
CA VAL A 247 13.10 -3.41 9.17
C VAL A 247 12.97 -4.69 8.37
N GLY A 248 12.02 -4.72 7.43
CA GLY A 248 11.70 -5.89 6.65
C GLY A 248 11.13 -5.58 5.28
N ILE A 249 11.18 -6.57 4.39
CA ILE A 249 10.57 -6.54 3.06
C ILE A 249 9.67 -7.77 2.94
N LEU A 250 8.39 -7.60 2.63
CA LEU A 250 7.44 -8.71 2.55
C LEU A 250 7.87 -9.73 1.49
N THR A 251 8.12 -10.97 1.90
CA THR A 251 8.44 -12.08 0.97
C THR A 251 7.22 -12.97 0.78
N THR A 252 6.75 -13.58 1.87
CA THR A 252 5.62 -14.50 1.87
C THR A 252 4.55 -13.94 2.79
N GLY A 253 3.46 -13.46 2.18
CA GLY A 253 2.21 -13.25 2.91
C GLY A 253 1.71 -14.62 3.32
N GLY A 254 1.37 -14.83 4.60
CA GLY A 254 0.89 -16.13 5.07
C GLY A 254 -0.38 -16.50 4.32
N GLU A 255 -0.27 -17.36 3.31
CA GLU A 255 -1.40 -17.87 2.53
C GLU A 255 -2.10 -19.01 3.28
N PRO A 256 -3.44 -19.07 3.21
CA PRO A 256 -4.34 -18.10 2.59
C PRO A 256 -4.39 -16.78 3.36
N CYS A 257 -4.82 -15.71 2.70
CA CYS A 257 -5.00 -14.38 3.29
C CYS A 257 -5.77 -14.33 4.63
N ASN A 258 -6.66 -15.27 4.88
CA ASN A 258 -7.41 -15.43 6.14
C ASN A 258 -6.78 -16.44 7.12
N GLY A 259 -5.57 -16.91 6.82
CA GLY A 259 -4.79 -17.79 7.66
C GLY A 259 -4.27 -17.09 8.91
N LYS A 260 -3.89 -17.87 9.92
CA LYS A 260 -3.38 -17.36 11.21
C LYS A 260 -1.85 -17.32 11.28
N LYS A 261 -1.15 -17.77 10.23
CA LYS A 261 0.30 -17.82 10.23
C LYS A 261 0.87 -16.40 10.10
N PRO A 262 1.92 -16.05 10.84
CA PRO A 262 2.63 -14.78 10.67
C PRO A 262 3.08 -14.57 9.23
N SER A 263 3.02 -13.33 8.74
CA SER A 263 3.68 -12.95 7.49
C SER A 263 5.20 -12.95 7.68
N ILE A 264 5.93 -13.35 6.64
CA ILE A 264 7.39 -13.44 6.64
C ILE A 264 7.95 -12.29 5.82
N HIS A 265 8.90 -11.58 6.40
CA HIS A 265 9.64 -10.51 5.76
C HIS A 265 11.14 -10.79 5.78
N THR A 266 11.85 -10.46 4.70
CA THR A 266 13.33 -10.46 4.68
C THR A 266 13.84 -9.36 5.58
N ARG A 267 14.62 -9.70 6.62
CA ARG A 267 15.17 -8.74 7.59
C ARG A 267 16.23 -7.86 6.93
N THR A 268 16.02 -6.55 6.92
CA THR A 268 16.90 -5.60 6.22
C THR A 268 18.26 -5.47 6.90
N SER A 269 18.29 -5.45 8.24
CA SER A 269 19.53 -5.33 9.02
C SER A 269 20.46 -6.52 8.81
N ALA A 270 19.93 -7.75 8.69
CA ALA A 270 20.70 -8.95 8.36
C ALA A 270 21.42 -8.85 7.01
N ASN A 271 20.84 -8.11 6.06
CA ASN A 271 21.37 -7.91 4.71
C ASN A 271 22.15 -6.59 4.53
N LEU A 272 22.36 -5.83 5.62
CA LEU A 272 22.95 -4.48 5.59
C LEU A 272 24.32 -4.43 4.90
N ASN A 273 25.17 -5.41 5.17
CA ASN A 273 26.52 -5.48 4.59
C ASN A 273 26.48 -5.70 3.08
N TRP A 274 25.61 -6.60 2.62
CA TRP A 274 25.40 -6.83 1.21
C TRP A 274 24.86 -5.57 0.51
N ILE A 275 23.84 -4.94 1.09
CA ILE A 275 23.23 -3.70 0.57
C ILE A 275 24.30 -2.60 0.43
N LYS A 276 25.06 -2.33 1.50
CA LYS A 276 26.16 -1.34 1.50
C LYS A 276 27.24 -1.69 0.46
N GLY A 277 27.60 -2.97 0.34
CA GLY A 277 28.58 -3.44 -0.64
C GLY A 277 28.18 -3.14 -2.09
N LYS A 278 26.92 -3.45 -2.45
CA LYS A 278 26.38 -3.18 -3.80
C LYS A 278 26.23 -1.68 -4.07
N MET A 279 25.87 -0.87 -3.07
CA MET A 279 25.81 0.58 -3.23
C MET A 279 27.20 1.21 -3.42
N ASN A 280 28.20 0.77 -2.66
CA ASN A 280 29.55 1.35 -2.66
C ASN A 280 30.37 0.99 -3.93
N THR A 281 30.25 -0.22 -4.44
CA THR A 281 30.92 -0.66 -5.67
C THR A 281 30.51 0.18 -6.88
N LYS A 282 29.23 0.60 -6.94
CA LYS A 282 28.73 1.47 -8.01
C LYS A 282 29.16 2.92 -7.86
N ASN A 283 29.20 3.47 -6.65
CA ASN A 283 29.75 4.81 -6.40
C ASN A 283 31.20 4.93 -6.88
N LYS A 284 32.00 3.86 -6.73
CA LYS A 284 33.37 3.79 -7.26
C LYS A 284 33.40 3.72 -8.79
N LYS A 285 32.54 2.93 -9.45
CA LYS A 285 32.44 2.88 -10.93
C LYS A 285 32.02 4.23 -11.51
N ASN A 286 30.96 4.85 -10.97
CA ASN A 286 30.49 6.18 -11.40
C ASN A 286 31.55 7.29 -11.25
N LYS A 287 32.35 7.25 -10.18
CA LYS A 287 33.48 8.18 -9.99
C LYS A 287 34.61 7.92 -11.00
N LYS A 288 34.95 6.66 -11.29
CA LYS A 288 35.95 6.30 -12.32
C LYS A 288 35.50 6.73 -13.71
N ASP A 289 34.24 6.51 -14.08
CA ASP A 289 33.70 6.88 -15.40
C ASP A 289 33.64 8.40 -15.59
N LYS A 290 33.27 9.16 -14.55
CA LYS A 290 33.35 10.63 -14.57
C LYS A 290 34.79 11.13 -14.71
N LYS A 291 35.76 10.51 -14.00
CA LYS A 291 37.18 10.87 -14.09
C LYS A 291 37.77 10.58 -15.47
N ASN A 292 37.39 9.45 -16.08
CA ASN A 292 37.80 9.09 -17.45
C ASN A 292 37.19 10.03 -18.51
N LYS A 293 35.91 10.41 -18.38
CA LYS A 293 35.28 11.40 -19.28
C LYS A 293 35.93 12.79 -19.17
N ASN A 294 36.33 13.21 -17.97
CA ASN A 294 37.04 14.48 -17.78
C ASN A 294 38.47 14.45 -18.34
N ASN A 295 39.17 13.32 -18.22
CA ASN A 295 40.50 13.15 -18.83
C ASN A 295 40.45 13.13 -20.38
N GLN A 296 39.41 12.55 -20.98
CA GLN A 296 39.19 12.61 -22.43
C GLN A 296 38.86 14.04 -22.92
N LYS A 297 38.02 14.79 -22.19
CA LYS A 297 37.75 16.22 -22.49
C LYS A 297 38.99 17.11 -22.32
N GLY A 298 39.87 16.79 -21.37
CA GLY A 298 41.16 17.48 -21.18
C GLY A 298 42.15 17.25 -22.32
N LYS A 299 42.21 16.03 -22.88
CA LYS A 299 43.04 15.71 -24.06
C LYS A 299 42.52 16.36 -25.35
N GLY A 300 41.19 16.46 -25.51
CA GLY A 300 40.58 17.16 -26.65
C GLY A 300 40.84 18.68 -26.69
N LYS A 301 41.06 19.32 -25.53
CA LYS A 301 41.44 20.75 -25.46
C LYS A 301 42.94 20.99 -25.69
N LYS A 302 43.82 20.03 -25.40
CA LYS A 302 45.25 20.11 -25.75
C LYS A 302 45.49 19.94 -27.26
N ASN A 303 44.74 19.07 -27.94
CA ASN A 303 44.87 18.91 -29.40
C ASN A 303 44.30 20.07 -30.23
N LYS A 304 43.43 20.94 -29.66
CA LYS A 304 42.95 22.14 -30.35
C LYS A 304 43.88 23.36 -30.24
N LYS A 305 44.91 23.32 -29.37
CA LYS A 305 45.93 24.37 -29.25
C LYS A 305 47.17 24.14 -30.13
N ASN A 306 47.38 22.92 -30.65
CA ASN A 306 48.52 22.60 -31.51
C ASN A 306 48.25 22.67 -33.02
N ASN A 307 47.03 23.05 -33.44
CA ASN A 307 46.64 23.21 -34.87
C ASN A 307 46.33 24.67 -35.24
N ARG A 308 46.89 25.63 -34.49
CA ARG A 308 46.89 27.06 -34.84
C ARG A 308 48.31 27.58 -34.65
N ASN A 309 49.19 27.24 -35.58
CA ASN A 309 50.41 27.96 -35.93
C ASN A 309 50.63 27.72 -37.42
#